data_AF-A0A655AL33-F1
#
_entry.id   AF-A0A655AL33-F1
#
_cell.length_a   1.000
_cell.length_b   1.000
_cell.length_c   1.000
_cell.angle_alpha   90.00
_cell.angle_beta   90.00
_cell.angle_gamma   90.00
#
_symmetry.space_group_name_H-M   'P 1'
#
loop_
_entity.id
_entity.type
_entity.pdbx_description
1 polymer ?
#
loop_
_entity_poly.entity_id
_entity_poly.type
_entity_poly.pdbx_seq_one_letter_code
_entity_poly.pdbx_strand_id
1 'polypeptide(L)'
;MSREEIRASGARAVLVGSCAPGWSAAVFDWSGVELESGSNSGYRPYPACDATYGRGVYAWRLVRYYEDSTLATALANPTRPPANPQALTPPKVPAMTDCGVNLFGFDQLLPEDGRIQASLWSWAPDEPRAGAGACALQGADGRWVAASCGDPHPAACRDAAGRWTVTPAPVVFAGAALACTAIGADFTLPRTGNQNARLHAVAGPAGGAWVHYLLPP
;
A
#
# COMPACT_ATOMS: atom_id res chain seq x y z
N MET A 1 -6.19 -6.24 -15.60
CA MET A 1 -5.65 -4.90 -15.96
C MET A 1 -4.59 -4.50 -14.94
N SER A 2 -3.45 -3.97 -15.38
CA SER A 2 -2.36 -3.50 -14.53
C SER A 2 -2.58 -2.04 -14.11
N ARG A 3 -1.87 -1.59 -13.07
CA ARG A 3 -1.95 -0.18 -12.61
C ARG A 3 -1.41 0.83 -13.62
N GLU A 4 -0.61 0.40 -14.60
CA GLU A 4 -0.09 1.28 -15.65
C GLU A 4 -1.13 1.55 -16.73
N GLU A 5 -1.95 0.53 -17.05
CA GLU A 5 -3.10 0.68 -17.94
C GLU A 5 -4.12 1.69 -17.36
N ILE A 6 -4.28 1.71 -16.02
CA ILE A 6 -5.13 2.68 -15.31
C ILE A 6 -4.63 4.13 -15.49
N ARG A 7 -3.32 4.36 -15.46
CA ARG A 7 -2.78 5.72 -15.63
C ARG A 7 -2.86 6.21 -17.08
N ALA A 8 -2.77 5.29 -18.04
CA ALA A 8 -2.75 5.62 -19.46
C ALA A 8 -4.12 5.98 -20.04
N SER A 9 -5.23 5.47 -19.47
CA SER A 9 -6.58 5.71 -20.03
C SER A 9 -7.21 7.05 -19.63
N GLY A 10 -6.58 7.82 -18.74
CA GLY A 10 -7.07 9.14 -18.30
C GLY A 10 -8.16 9.11 -17.23
N ALA A 11 -8.82 7.97 -17.01
CA ALA A 11 -9.70 7.79 -15.88
C ALA A 11 -8.89 7.80 -14.56
N ARG A 12 -9.46 8.40 -13.50
CA ARG A 12 -8.80 8.55 -12.18
C ARG A 12 -9.60 7.99 -11.02
N ALA A 13 -10.81 7.50 -11.29
CA ALA A 13 -11.73 6.96 -10.31
C ALA A 13 -12.13 5.53 -10.71
N VAL A 14 -12.27 4.66 -9.71
CA VAL A 14 -12.90 3.34 -9.86
C VAL A 14 -14.32 3.47 -9.33
N LEU A 15 -15.31 3.09 -10.14
CA LEU A 15 -16.70 3.04 -9.73
C LEU A 15 -17.07 1.59 -9.41
N VAL A 16 -17.52 1.39 -8.17
CA VAL A 16 -17.98 0.11 -7.65
C VAL A 16 -19.50 0.07 -7.73
N GLY A 17 -20.05 -0.77 -8.61
CA GLY A 17 -21.49 -1.02 -8.70
C GLY A 17 -22.02 -1.04 -10.13
N SER A 18 -23.31 -1.37 -10.26
CA SER A 18 -24.00 -1.56 -11.55
C SER A 18 -24.14 -0.29 -12.40
N CYS A 19 -23.78 0.88 -11.85
CA CYS A 19 -23.83 2.17 -12.56
C CYS A 19 -22.60 2.41 -13.45
N ALA A 20 -21.54 1.60 -13.33
CA ALA A 20 -20.28 1.78 -14.06
C ALA A 20 -20.40 1.84 -15.59
N PRO A 21 -21.24 1.03 -16.27
CA PRO A 21 -21.36 1.07 -17.73
C PRO A 21 -21.72 2.45 -18.29
N GLY A 22 -22.59 3.21 -17.59
CA GLY A 22 -23.02 4.55 -17.98
C GLY A 22 -21.96 5.65 -17.82
N TRP A 23 -20.85 5.34 -17.15
CA TRP A 23 -19.77 6.28 -16.81
C TRP A 23 -18.40 5.84 -17.33
N SER A 24 -18.36 4.79 -18.16
CA SER A 24 -17.13 4.10 -18.60
C SER A 24 -16.08 4.98 -19.29
N ALA A 25 -16.47 6.15 -19.82
CA ALA A 25 -15.55 7.14 -20.36
C ALA A 25 -14.79 7.95 -19.28
N ALA A 26 -15.29 7.97 -18.04
CA ALA A 26 -14.78 8.79 -16.94
C ALA A 26 -14.28 7.95 -15.75
N VAL A 27 -14.77 6.72 -15.59
CA VAL A 27 -14.46 5.84 -14.46
C VAL A 27 -14.09 4.44 -14.94
N PHE A 28 -13.30 3.74 -14.13
CA PHE A 28 -13.07 2.32 -14.30
C PHE A 28 -14.18 1.52 -13.64
N ASP A 29 -14.74 0.58 -14.38
CA ASP A 29 -15.49 -0.52 -13.81
C ASP A 29 -14.52 -1.54 -13.23
N TRP A 30 -14.78 -1.97 -12.00
CA TRP A 30 -14.00 -2.99 -11.32
C TRP A 30 -14.48 -4.42 -11.59
N SER A 31 -15.60 -4.59 -12.29
CA SER A 31 -16.25 -5.87 -12.53
C SER A 31 -15.32 -6.85 -13.26
N GLY A 32 -15.21 -8.08 -12.75
CA GLY A 32 -14.36 -9.15 -13.25
C GLY A 32 -12.91 -9.14 -12.73
N VAL A 33 -12.50 -8.12 -11.96
CA VAL A 33 -11.15 -8.07 -11.32
C VAL A 33 -11.21 -7.95 -9.80
N GLU A 34 -12.40 -7.71 -9.26
CA GLU A 34 -12.68 -7.70 -7.83
C GLU A 34 -12.65 -9.12 -7.26
N LEU A 35 -12.16 -9.18 -6.03
CA LEU A 35 -12.37 -10.31 -5.17
C LEU A 35 -12.84 -9.76 -3.84
N GLU A 36 -14.04 -10.15 -3.45
CA GLU A 36 -14.66 -9.70 -2.22
C GLU A 36 -14.59 -10.80 -1.16
N SER A 37 -14.18 -10.42 0.04
CA SER A 37 -14.30 -11.28 1.21
C SER A 37 -14.85 -10.46 2.36
N GLY A 38 -15.76 -11.05 3.12
CA GLY A 38 -15.97 -10.63 4.50
C GLY A 38 -14.63 -10.69 5.22
N SER A 39 -14.33 -9.69 6.04
CA SER A 39 -13.11 -9.66 6.85
C SER A 39 -12.88 -10.98 7.58
N ASN A 40 -11.69 -11.56 7.45
CA ASN A 40 -11.34 -12.77 8.17
C ASN A 40 -10.55 -12.44 9.44
N SER A 41 -10.68 -13.26 10.47
CA SER A 41 -9.94 -13.11 11.72
C SER A 41 -8.49 -13.64 11.65
N GLY A 42 -8.09 -14.21 10.51
CA GLY A 42 -6.84 -14.95 10.34
C GLY A 42 -5.64 -14.12 9.90
N TYR A 43 -5.83 -12.83 9.58
CA TYR A 43 -4.74 -11.95 9.16
C TYR A 43 -3.61 -11.88 10.18
N ARG A 44 -2.40 -12.13 9.69
CA ARG A 44 -1.15 -11.94 10.42
C ARG A 44 -0.36 -10.79 9.80
N PRO A 45 0.51 -10.10 10.55
CA PRO A 45 1.44 -9.13 9.98
C PRO A 45 2.29 -9.74 8.87
N TYR A 46 2.74 -8.89 7.94
CA TYR A 46 3.75 -9.27 6.97
C TYR A 46 5.00 -9.84 7.69
N PRO A 47 5.66 -10.90 7.19
CA PRO A 47 5.47 -11.55 5.89
C PRO A 47 4.47 -12.71 5.89
N ALA A 48 3.90 -13.07 7.05
CA ALA A 48 3.03 -14.23 7.16
C ALA A 48 1.71 -14.02 6.39
N CYS A 49 1.11 -12.83 6.55
CA CYS A 49 -0.15 -12.47 5.89
C CYS A 49 -1.28 -13.49 6.12
N ASP A 50 -2.41 -13.26 5.46
CA ASP A 50 -3.52 -14.22 5.45
C ASP A 50 -3.24 -15.37 4.47
N ALA A 51 -3.59 -16.59 4.88
CA ALA A 51 -3.45 -17.80 4.08
C ALA A 51 -4.54 -17.92 2.99
N THR A 52 -5.64 -17.15 3.09
CA THR A 52 -6.80 -17.26 2.19
C THR A 52 -6.42 -16.91 0.74
N TYR A 53 -5.58 -15.89 0.53
CA TYR A 53 -5.17 -15.46 -0.80
C TYR A 53 -3.64 -15.46 -0.96
N GLY A 54 -3.16 -16.20 -1.95
CA GLY A 54 -1.74 -16.20 -2.32
C GLY A 54 -1.30 -14.88 -2.97
N ARG A 55 0.02 -14.66 -3.03
CA ARG A 55 0.65 -13.45 -3.63
C ARG A 55 0.15 -13.12 -5.04
N GLY A 56 -0.20 -14.13 -5.84
CA GLY A 56 -0.72 -13.94 -7.20
C GLY A 56 -2.08 -13.24 -7.24
N VAL A 57 -2.93 -13.45 -6.23
CA VAL A 57 -4.25 -12.79 -6.16
C VAL A 57 -4.08 -11.29 -5.93
N TYR A 58 -3.32 -10.89 -4.90
CA TYR A 58 -3.05 -9.48 -4.61
C TYR A 58 -2.29 -8.73 -5.72
N ALA A 59 -1.59 -9.45 -6.60
CA ALA A 59 -0.91 -8.84 -7.74
C ALA A 59 -1.88 -8.48 -8.89
N TRP A 60 -2.99 -9.21 -9.02
CA TRP A 60 -3.85 -9.18 -10.22
C TRP A 60 -5.34 -8.96 -9.95
N ARG A 61 -5.74 -8.81 -8.68
CA ARG A 61 -7.13 -8.57 -8.26
C ARG A 61 -7.20 -7.36 -7.35
N LEU A 62 -8.36 -6.69 -7.36
CA LEU A 62 -8.73 -5.73 -6.34
C LEU A 62 -9.37 -6.50 -5.19
N VAL A 63 -8.62 -6.71 -4.10
CA VAL A 63 -9.10 -7.44 -2.94
C VAL A 63 -9.78 -6.48 -1.98
N ARG A 64 -11.09 -6.65 -1.83
CA ARG A 64 -11.94 -5.87 -0.93
C ARG A 64 -12.20 -6.63 0.35
N TYR A 65 -11.94 -5.97 1.48
CA TYR A 65 -12.42 -6.38 2.78
C TYR A 65 -13.38 -5.34 3.33
N TYR A 66 -14.56 -5.78 3.74
CA TYR A 66 -15.60 -4.90 4.24
C TYR A 66 -16.12 -5.35 5.60
N GLU A 67 -16.61 -4.38 6.34
CA GLU A 67 -17.46 -4.60 7.50
C GLU A 67 -18.92 -4.66 7.03
N ASP A 68 -19.73 -5.45 7.72
CA ASP A 68 -21.17 -5.49 7.52
C ASP A 68 -21.84 -5.34 8.89
N SER A 69 -22.26 -4.11 9.17
CA SER A 69 -22.98 -3.73 10.38
C SER A 69 -24.48 -3.55 10.16
N THR A 70 -25.04 -4.15 9.10
CA THR A 70 -26.48 -4.06 8.81
C THR A 70 -27.33 -4.71 9.91
N LEU A 71 -28.54 -4.16 10.11
CA LEU A 71 -29.52 -4.74 11.04
C LEU A 71 -29.89 -6.18 10.66
N ALA A 72 -29.92 -6.49 9.36
CA ALA A 72 -30.17 -7.85 8.87
C ALA A 72 -29.09 -8.83 9.36
N THR A 73 -27.82 -8.45 9.27
CA THR A 73 -26.70 -9.25 9.80
C THR A 73 -26.72 -9.33 11.32
N ALA A 74 -27.09 -8.24 12.00
CA ALA A 74 -27.28 -8.23 13.46
C ALA A 74 -28.45 -9.12 13.92
N LEU A 75 -29.52 -9.25 13.12
CA LEU A 75 -30.66 -10.12 13.43
C LEU A 75 -30.39 -11.59 13.05
N ALA A 76 -29.65 -11.83 11.98
CA ALA A 76 -29.24 -13.18 11.55
C ALA A 76 -28.15 -13.77 12.46
N ASN A 77 -27.32 -12.92 13.08
CA ASN A 77 -26.26 -13.33 13.99
C ASN A 77 -26.28 -12.45 15.27
N PRO A 78 -27.21 -12.71 16.20
CA PRO A 78 -27.60 -11.81 17.32
C PRO A 78 -26.54 -11.59 18.40
N THR A 79 -25.29 -11.98 18.18
CA THR A 79 -24.19 -11.67 19.09
C THR A 79 -23.60 -10.29 18.78
N ARG A 80 -24.18 -9.22 19.35
CA ARG A 80 -23.46 -7.95 19.53
C ARG A 80 -23.47 -7.57 21.02
N PRO A 81 -22.32 -7.40 21.71
CA PRO A 81 -20.93 -7.59 21.30
C PRO A 81 -20.21 -8.71 22.09
N PRO A 82 -19.42 -9.54 21.40
CA PRO A 82 -18.02 -9.69 21.76
C PRO A 82 -17.16 -8.98 20.70
N ALA A 83 -15.90 -8.71 20.99
CA ALA A 83 -14.94 -8.18 20.02
C ALA A 83 -15.05 -8.99 18.73
N ASN A 84 -15.64 -8.39 17.68
CA ASN A 84 -15.76 -9.06 16.40
C ASN A 84 -14.32 -9.32 15.92
N PRO A 85 -13.84 -10.58 15.88
CA PRO A 85 -12.46 -10.87 15.49
C PRO A 85 -12.24 -10.55 14.00
N GLN A 86 -13.33 -10.38 13.25
CA GLN A 86 -13.34 -9.89 11.88
C GLN A 86 -13.39 -8.37 11.79
N ALA A 87 -13.56 -7.60 12.87
CA ALA A 87 -13.53 -6.14 12.79
C ALA A 87 -12.23 -5.64 12.13
N LEU A 88 -12.35 -4.64 11.28
CA LEU A 88 -11.20 -3.92 10.75
C LEU A 88 -10.81 -2.93 11.84
N THR A 89 -9.76 -3.23 12.61
CA THR A 89 -9.29 -2.36 13.68
C THR A 89 -8.10 -1.52 13.20
N PRO A 90 -7.80 -0.36 13.83
CA PRO A 90 -6.62 0.44 13.49
C PRO A 90 -5.29 -0.33 13.40
N PRO A 91 -4.98 -1.34 14.24
CA PRO A 91 -3.76 -2.15 14.05
C PRO A 91 -3.89 -3.25 12.98
N LYS A 92 -5.10 -3.69 12.63
CA LYS A 92 -5.31 -4.74 11.61
C LYS A 92 -5.22 -4.19 10.18
N VAL A 93 -5.77 -3.01 9.94
CA VAL A 93 -5.73 -2.33 8.64
C VAL A 93 -4.31 -2.19 8.05
N PRO A 94 -3.29 -1.72 8.80
CA PRO A 94 -1.93 -1.60 8.25
C PRO A 94 -1.33 -2.96 7.94
N ALA A 95 -1.53 -3.97 8.81
CA ALA A 95 -1.10 -5.35 8.54
C ALA A 95 -1.73 -5.90 7.25
N MET A 96 -3.02 -5.65 7.02
CA MET A 96 -3.72 -6.02 5.78
C MET A 96 -3.16 -5.25 4.56
N THR A 97 -2.88 -3.97 4.73
CA THR A 97 -2.31 -3.10 3.69
C THR A 97 -0.90 -3.55 3.27
N ASP A 98 -0.05 -3.90 4.24
CA ASP A 98 1.29 -4.47 4.03
C ASP A 98 1.22 -5.84 3.34
N CYS A 99 0.11 -6.55 3.49
CA CYS A 99 -0.15 -7.81 2.80
C CYS A 99 -0.76 -7.64 1.40
N GLY A 100 -1.13 -6.42 1.00
CA GLY A 100 -1.60 -6.10 -0.34
C GLY A 100 -3.11 -5.91 -0.45
N VAL A 101 -3.84 -5.85 0.67
CA VAL A 101 -5.25 -5.38 0.65
C VAL A 101 -5.27 -3.94 0.17
N ASN A 102 -6.18 -3.65 -0.76
CA ASN A 102 -6.20 -2.40 -1.50
C ASN A 102 -7.56 -1.69 -1.49
N LEU A 103 -8.59 -2.31 -0.92
CA LEU A 103 -9.89 -1.68 -0.73
C LEU A 103 -10.51 -2.10 0.60
N PHE A 104 -10.77 -1.11 1.46
CA PHE A 104 -11.46 -1.31 2.73
C PHE A 104 -12.86 -0.70 2.66
N GLY A 105 -13.88 -1.47 3.01
CA GLY A 105 -15.23 -0.98 3.26
C GLY A 105 -15.45 -0.82 4.76
N PHE A 106 -15.00 0.31 5.32
CA PHE A 106 -15.24 0.61 6.73
C PHE A 106 -16.68 1.04 6.97
N ASP A 107 -17.29 0.51 8.01
CA ASP A 107 -18.61 0.92 8.47
C ASP A 107 -18.49 1.92 9.64
N GLN A 108 -19.49 2.79 9.77
CA GLN A 108 -19.66 3.69 10.92
C GLN A 108 -18.44 4.59 11.19
N LEU A 109 -17.80 5.11 10.12
CA LEU A 109 -16.66 6.01 10.24
C LEU A 109 -17.02 7.26 11.05
N LEU A 110 -16.22 7.53 12.08
CA LEU A 110 -16.22 8.78 12.81
C LEU A 110 -15.08 9.69 12.28
N PRO A 111 -15.16 11.02 12.46
CA PRO A 111 -14.11 11.93 11.98
C PRO A 111 -12.70 11.57 12.46
N GLU A 112 -12.58 11.09 13.69
CA GLU A 112 -11.33 10.69 14.35
C GLU A 112 -11.00 9.19 14.21
N ASP A 113 -11.63 8.49 13.28
CA ASP A 113 -11.42 7.06 13.09
C ASP A 113 -10.03 6.75 12.52
N GLY A 114 -9.15 6.23 13.39
CA GLY A 114 -7.76 5.91 13.05
C GLY A 114 -7.59 4.88 11.93
N ARG A 115 -8.64 4.15 11.52
CA ARG A 115 -8.58 3.18 10.41
C ARG A 115 -8.33 3.84 9.06
N ILE A 116 -8.82 5.06 8.86
CA ILE A 116 -8.58 5.84 7.63
C ILE A 116 -7.09 6.11 7.51
N GLN A 117 -6.48 6.69 8.55
CA GLN A 117 -5.05 6.97 8.58
C GLN A 117 -4.21 5.69 8.47
N ALA A 118 -4.64 4.60 9.12
CA ALA A 118 -3.92 3.34 9.12
C ALA A 118 -3.94 2.61 7.75
N SER A 119 -4.84 2.99 6.84
CA SER A 119 -4.85 2.50 5.44
C SER A 119 -3.80 3.17 4.55
N LEU A 120 -3.27 4.33 4.98
CA LEU A 120 -2.16 4.98 4.31
C LEU A 120 -0.88 4.21 4.63
N TRP A 121 -0.13 3.80 3.61
CA TRP A 121 1.08 2.98 3.76
C TRP A 121 2.37 3.70 3.36
N SER A 122 2.28 4.81 2.64
CA SER A 122 3.44 5.53 2.10
C SER A 122 3.95 6.57 3.10
N TRP A 123 3.53 7.83 2.96
CA TRP A 123 4.01 8.96 3.76
C TRP A 123 3.72 8.78 5.25
N ALA A 124 4.68 9.14 6.10
CA ALA A 124 4.45 9.25 7.53
C ALA A 124 3.41 10.35 7.82
N PRO A 125 2.78 10.37 9.01
CA PRO A 125 1.97 11.50 9.43
C PRO A 125 2.75 12.82 9.28
N ASP A 126 2.06 13.86 8.81
CA ASP A 126 2.62 15.21 8.59
C ASP A 126 3.75 15.31 7.54
N GLU A 127 3.91 14.30 6.69
CA GLU A 127 4.83 14.31 5.55
C GLU A 127 4.09 14.44 4.20
N PRO A 128 4.73 15.04 3.17
CA PRO A 128 6.07 15.60 3.16
C PRO A 128 6.16 16.95 3.89
N ARG A 129 7.12 17.08 4.82
CA ARG A 129 7.27 18.29 5.63
C ARG A 129 8.03 19.39 4.88
N ALA A 130 7.53 20.62 4.93
CA ALA A 130 8.20 21.76 4.33
C ALA A 130 9.62 21.96 4.90
N GLY A 131 10.59 22.21 4.02
CA GLY A 131 11.99 22.45 4.39
C GLY A 131 12.81 21.20 4.74
N ALA A 132 12.22 19.99 4.75
CA ALA A 132 12.96 18.75 5.04
C ALA A 132 13.78 18.22 3.84
N GLY A 133 13.49 18.72 2.63
CA GLY A 133 14.17 18.36 1.39
C GLY A 133 13.19 17.95 0.29
N ALA A 134 13.72 17.62 -0.89
CA ALA A 134 12.93 17.32 -2.09
C ALA A 134 12.92 15.83 -2.46
N CYS A 135 13.59 14.98 -1.70
CA CYS A 135 13.72 13.56 -2.00
C CYS A 135 12.94 12.72 -0.99
N ALA A 136 12.27 11.66 -1.47
CA ALA A 136 11.55 10.74 -0.60
C ALA A 136 12.46 9.62 -0.11
N LEU A 137 12.51 9.45 1.21
CA LEU A 137 13.23 8.38 1.90
C LEU A 137 12.20 7.46 2.55
N GLN A 138 12.28 6.14 2.33
CA GLN A 138 11.59 5.19 3.21
C GLN A 138 12.41 5.07 4.49
N GLY A 139 11.82 5.44 5.63
CA GLY A 139 12.45 5.38 6.95
C GLY A 139 12.48 3.98 7.56
N ALA A 140 13.05 3.91 8.77
CA ALA A 140 13.20 2.67 9.54
C ALA A 140 11.87 2.08 10.04
N ASP A 141 10.77 2.83 9.99
CA ASP A 141 9.41 2.38 10.29
C ASP A 141 8.63 1.95 9.03
N GLY A 142 9.27 2.02 7.86
CA GLY A 142 8.67 1.71 6.57
C GLY A 142 7.85 2.85 5.96
N ARG A 143 7.69 3.99 6.64
CA ARG A 143 6.98 5.16 6.11
C ARG A 143 7.91 6.07 5.34
N TRP A 144 7.34 6.89 4.46
CA TRP A 144 8.12 7.83 3.66
C TRP A 144 8.21 9.17 4.38
N VAL A 145 9.39 9.76 4.35
CA VAL A 145 9.67 11.10 4.85
C VAL A 145 10.36 11.92 3.77
N ALA A 146 10.18 13.23 3.79
CA ALA A 146 10.99 14.13 3.00
C ALA A 146 12.40 14.22 3.60
N ALA A 147 13.42 14.19 2.75
CA ALA A 147 14.82 14.28 3.17
C ALA A 147 15.68 15.05 2.15
N SER A 148 16.83 15.54 2.61
CA SER A 148 17.80 16.23 1.78
C SER A 148 18.42 15.27 0.77
N CYS A 149 18.28 15.59 -0.51
CA CYS A 149 18.76 14.73 -1.60
C CYS A 149 20.27 14.45 -1.59
N GLY A 150 21.04 15.28 -0.87
CA GLY A 150 22.49 15.14 -0.71
C GLY A 150 22.90 14.18 0.41
N ASP A 151 21.96 13.68 1.21
CA ASP A 151 22.27 12.79 2.32
C ASP A 151 22.58 11.37 1.79
N PRO A 152 23.56 10.67 2.38
CA PRO A 152 23.92 9.33 1.94
C PRO A 152 22.94 8.29 2.49
N HIS A 153 22.16 7.65 1.61
CA HIS A 153 21.30 6.50 1.97
C HIS A 153 21.41 5.39 0.91
N PRO A 154 21.20 4.12 1.28
CA PRO A 154 21.01 3.07 0.30
C PRO A 154 19.88 3.43 -0.68
N ALA A 155 19.96 3.01 -1.94
CA ALA A 155 18.88 3.20 -2.90
C ALA A 155 17.99 1.96 -3.00
N ALA A 156 16.67 2.15 -3.09
CA ALA A 156 15.70 1.07 -3.29
C ALA A 156 15.73 0.56 -4.74
N CYS A 157 16.28 -0.63 -4.92
CA CYS A 157 16.43 -1.26 -6.22
C CYS A 157 15.46 -2.43 -6.38
N ARG A 158 14.98 -2.66 -7.61
CA ARG A 158 14.15 -3.80 -7.95
C ARG A 158 14.70 -4.53 -9.17
N ASP A 159 14.91 -5.83 -9.04
CA ASP A 159 15.41 -6.66 -10.13
C ASP A 159 14.30 -7.01 -11.15
N ALA A 160 14.70 -7.64 -12.26
CA ALA A 160 13.77 -8.08 -13.31
C ALA A 160 12.75 -9.13 -12.83
N ALA A 161 13.05 -9.87 -11.76
CA ALA A 161 12.11 -10.80 -11.12
C ALA A 161 11.14 -10.09 -10.15
N GLY A 162 11.29 -8.77 -9.98
CA GLY A 162 10.48 -7.94 -9.13
C GLY A 162 10.84 -8.00 -7.64
N ARG A 163 12.00 -8.56 -7.28
CA ARG A 163 12.52 -8.62 -5.91
C ARG A 163 13.13 -7.28 -5.52
N TRP A 164 12.86 -6.86 -4.29
CA TRP A 164 13.44 -5.65 -3.71
C TRP A 164 14.81 -5.95 -3.09
N THR A 165 15.76 -5.06 -3.32
CA THR A 165 17.07 -5.01 -2.68
C THR A 165 17.46 -3.55 -2.44
N VAL A 166 18.56 -3.32 -1.74
CA VAL A 166 19.16 -2.00 -1.60
C VAL A 166 20.58 -1.99 -2.13
N THR A 167 21.12 -0.82 -2.46
CA THR A 167 22.53 -0.68 -2.80
C THR A 167 23.41 -1.04 -1.59
N PRO A 168 24.56 -1.72 -1.79
CA PRO A 168 25.42 -2.14 -0.69
C PRO A 168 26.11 -0.96 0.01
N ALA A 169 26.34 0.13 -0.73
CA ALA A 169 26.86 1.38 -0.19
C ALA A 169 25.77 2.47 -0.27
N PRO A 170 25.69 3.35 0.74
CA PRO A 170 24.88 4.56 0.67
C PRO A 170 25.32 5.49 -0.45
N VAL A 171 24.36 6.14 -1.11
CA VAL A 171 24.57 7.10 -2.19
C VAL A 171 23.68 8.32 -1.98
N VAL A 172 24.07 9.44 -2.59
CA VAL A 172 23.17 10.59 -2.74
C VAL A 172 22.06 10.25 -3.73
N PHE A 173 20.90 10.89 -3.62
CA PHE A 173 19.72 10.56 -4.44
C PHE A 173 20.00 10.58 -5.94
N ALA A 174 20.77 11.58 -6.42
CA ALA A 174 21.13 11.70 -7.83
C ALA A 174 21.94 10.50 -8.37
N GLY A 175 22.66 9.78 -7.50
CA GLY A 175 23.42 8.59 -7.85
C GLY A 175 22.64 7.28 -7.72
N ALA A 176 21.43 7.31 -7.18
CA ALA A 176 20.63 6.11 -6.87
C ALA A 176 20.37 5.22 -8.09
N ALA A 177 20.00 5.84 -9.23
CA ALA A 177 19.73 5.12 -10.47
C ALA A 177 20.96 4.33 -10.95
N LEU A 178 22.11 5.00 -11.07
CA LEU A 178 23.36 4.37 -11.51
C LEU A 178 23.80 3.26 -10.54
N ALA A 179 23.65 3.48 -9.23
CA ALA A 179 24.02 2.51 -8.22
C ALA A 179 23.14 1.25 -8.27
N CYS A 180 21.84 1.38 -8.56
CA CYS A 180 20.97 0.24 -8.81
C CYS A 180 21.35 -0.49 -10.11
N THR A 181 21.64 0.24 -11.20
CA THR A 181 22.07 -0.38 -12.47
C THR A 181 23.34 -1.20 -12.29
N ALA A 182 24.29 -0.73 -11.47
CA ALA A 182 25.53 -1.43 -11.18
C ALA A 182 25.34 -2.81 -10.51
N ILE A 183 24.19 -3.04 -9.87
CA ILE A 183 23.83 -4.34 -9.27
C ILE A 183 22.77 -5.10 -10.09
N GLY A 184 22.53 -4.69 -11.35
CA GLY A 184 21.59 -5.35 -12.25
C GLY A 184 20.12 -5.14 -11.90
N ALA A 185 19.79 -4.00 -11.28
CA ALA A 185 18.44 -3.64 -10.86
C ALA A 185 18.09 -2.20 -11.23
N ASP A 186 16.81 -1.83 -11.10
CA ASP A 186 16.33 -0.47 -11.39
C ASP A 186 16.00 0.28 -10.09
N PHE A 187 16.35 1.58 -10.04
CA PHE A 187 15.89 2.46 -8.98
C PHE A 187 14.40 2.75 -9.15
N THR A 188 13.58 2.37 -8.17
CA THR A 188 12.12 2.32 -8.36
C THR A 188 11.34 2.78 -7.13
N LEU A 189 10.06 3.09 -7.36
CA LEU A 189 9.09 3.51 -6.36
C LEU A 189 8.18 2.33 -5.96
N PRO A 190 8.02 2.00 -4.67
CA PRO A 190 6.95 1.09 -4.25
C PRO A 190 5.60 1.74 -4.56
N ARG A 191 4.71 1.01 -5.24
CA ARG A 191 3.39 1.51 -5.63
C ARG A 191 2.26 0.99 -4.73
N THR A 192 2.52 -0.01 -3.90
CA THR A 192 1.54 -0.68 -3.03
C THR A 192 2.09 -0.79 -1.61
N GLY A 193 1.21 -0.96 -0.61
CA GLY A 193 1.63 -1.33 0.75
C GLY A 193 2.48 -2.59 0.77
N ASN A 194 2.13 -3.62 -0.02
CA ASN A 194 2.96 -4.84 -0.09
C ASN A 194 4.36 -4.63 -0.68
N GLN A 195 4.50 -3.81 -1.72
CA GLN A 195 5.82 -3.46 -2.25
C GLN A 195 6.61 -2.63 -1.24
N ASN A 196 5.94 -1.72 -0.52
CA ASN A 196 6.55 -0.92 0.53
C ASN A 196 7.05 -1.78 1.69
N ALA A 197 6.25 -2.74 2.15
CA ALA A 197 6.63 -3.70 3.20
C ALA A 197 7.78 -4.61 2.77
N ARG A 198 7.82 -5.05 1.50
CA ARG A 198 8.94 -5.82 0.94
C ARG A 198 10.24 -5.02 0.89
N LEU A 199 10.17 -3.75 0.50
CA LEU A 199 11.33 -2.86 0.54
C LEU A 199 11.76 -2.63 2.00
N HIS A 200 10.82 -2.36 2.90
CA HIS A 200 11.12 -2.12 4.30
C HIS A 200 11.84 -3.32 4.96
N ALA A 201 11.44 -4.55 4.60
CA ALA A 201 12.10 -5.76 5.10
C ALA A 201 13.60 -5.86 4.75
N VAL A 202 14.06 -5.19 3.68
CA VAL A 202 15.48 -5.16 3.27
C VAL A 202 16.18 -3.84 3.59
N ALA A 203 15.44 -2.72 3.59
CA ALA A 203 15.97 -1.38 3.83
C ALA A 203 15.97 -0.97 5.30
N GLY A 204 14.97 -1.42 6.07
CA GLY A 204 14.79 -1.09 7.49
C GLY A 204 16.01 -1.35 8.37
N PRO A 205 16.67 -2.53 8.26
CA PRO A 205 17.91 -2.81 9.00
C PRO A 205 19.06 -1.85 8.69
N ALA A 206 19.04 -1.18 7.54
CA ALA A 206 20.03 -0.17 7.14
C ALA A 206 19.59 1.27 7.46
N GLY A 207 18.49 1.45 8.20
CA GLY A 207 17.93 2.75 8.55
C GLY A 207 17.03 3.36 7.49
N GLY A 208 16.77 2.66 6.38
CA GLY A 208 15.92 3.14 5.28
C GLY A 208 16.62 3.11 3.92
N ALA A 209 15.89 3.55 2.89
CA ALA A 209 16.42 3.67 1.54
C ALA A 209 15.71 4.76 0.73
N TRP A 210 16.45 5.42 -0.15
CA TRP A 210 15.86 6.31 -1.15
C TRP A 210 14.80 5.55 -1.95
N VAL A 211 13.64 6.17 -2.18
CA VAL A 211 12.64 5.66 -3.14
C VAL A 211 12.58 6.61 -4.33
N HIS A 212 12.30 6.08 -5.52
CA HIS A 212 12.34 6.88 -6.75
C HIS A 212 11.16 7.86 -6.86
N TYR A 213 11.20 8.93 -6.06
CA TYR A 213 10.21 9.99 -6.01
C TYR A 213 10.85 11.31 -5.58
N LEU A 214 10.71 12.31 -6.45
CA LEU A 214 11.03 13.71 -6.16
C LEU A 214 9.74 14.44 -5.80
N LEU A 215 9.81 15.23 -4.75
CA LEU A 215 8.73 16.12 -4.37
C LEU A 215 8.59 17.23 -5.40
N PRO A 216 7.35 17.61 -5.77
CA PRO A 216 7.14 18.79 -6.58
C PRO A 216 7.65 20.05 -5.86
N PRO A 217 8.12 21.06 -6.60
CA PRO A 217 8.57 22.34 -6.04
C PRO A 217 7.43 23.13 -5.39
#